data_AF-A0A2I6QHM6-F1
#
_entry.id   AF-A0A2I6QHM6-F1
#
_cell.length_a   1.000
_cell.length_b   1.000
_cell.length_c   1.000
_cell.angle_alpha   90.00
_cell.angle_beta   90.00
_cell.angle_gamma   90.00
#
_symmetry.space_group_name_H-M   'P 1'
#
loop_
_entity.id
_entity.type
_entity.pdbx_description
1 polymer ?
#
loop_
_entity_poly.entity_id
_entity_poly.type
_entity_poly.pdbx_seq_one_letter_code
_entity_poly.pdbx_strand_id
1 'polypeptide(L)'
;MKYLICIAILLLMMTVYHYDFTAQTQSKSTCSEGWYITGYYIPREDELPGDTEEINVERVGNLSFSQEFLNETRTEGWGITRFGWALGYYSGGWHRSDSGALDAAGNLLSEGAIAIDRTLIPPGAQVQISTLPSPWSSKTFRATDVGVGITGQHIDVFTGTGRVAEEETFRITSNNNRVCFTTNATKEAVR
;
A
#
# COMPACT_ATOMS: atom_id res chain seq x y z
N MET A 1 -30.68 25.05 -76.49
CA MET A 1 -29.76 23.88 -76.61
C MET A 1 -28.35 24.40 -76.40
N LYS A 2 -27.42 23.85 -75.64
CA LYS A 2 -27.30 22.70 -74.72
C LYS A 2 -26.03 23.03 -73.88
N TYR A 3 -26.00 22.54 -72.65
CA TYR A 3 -24.97 22.71 -71.61
C TYR A 3 -23.60 22.10 -71.95
N LEU A 4 -22.53 22.59 -71.28
CA LEU A 4 -21.30 21.89 -70.79
C LEU A 4 -20.42 23.00 -70.11
N ILE A 5 -20.27 23.20 -68.79
CA ILE A 5 -19.74 22.45 -67.62
C ILE A 5 -18.30 21.91 -67.78
N CYS A 6 -17.35 22.47 -67.00
CA CYS A 6 -16.32 21.74 -66.21
C CYS A 6 -15.48 22.73 -65.34
N ILE A 7 -15.94 23.03 -64.12
CA ILE A 7 -15.43 22.53 -62.81
C ILE A 7 -14.18 23.29 -62.31
N ALA A 8 -14.44 24.31 -61.49
CA ALA A 8 -13.48 24.88 -60.56
C ALA A 8 -13.36 23.97 -59.33
N ILE A 9 -12.16 23.46 -59.07
CA ILE A 9 -11.84 22.68 -57.86
C ILE A 9 -11.56 23.70 -56.75
N LEU A 10 -12.56 23.98 -55.92
CA LEU A 10 -12.37 24.67 -54.64
C LEU A 10 -12.21 23.60 -53.55
N LEU A 11 -10.96 23.31 -53.19
CA LEU A 11 -10.61 22.48 -52.03
C LEU A 11 -11.09 23.20 -50.76
N LEU A 12 -12.25 22.78 -50.25
CA LEU A 12 -12.70 23.14 -48.91
C LEU A 12 -11.87 22.33 -47.91
N MET A 13 -10.86 22.96 -47.31
CA MET A 13 -10.18 22.41 -46.14
C MET A 13 -11.16 22.39 -44.97
N MET A 14 -11.84 21.27 -44.76
CA MET A 14 -12.46 20.95 -43.48
C MET A 14 -11.34 20.57 -42.52
N THR A 15 -10.79 21.55 -41.82
CA THR A 15 -10.04 21.32 -40.59
C THR A 15 -11.01 20.76 -39.56
N VAL A 16 -11.05 19.43 -39.46
CA VAL A 16 -11.72 18.73 -38.37
C VAL A 16 -10.92 19.05 -37.10
N TYR A 17 -11.34 20.08 -36.37
CA TYR A 17 -10.87 20.32 -35.02
C TYR A 17 -11.26 19.11 -34.15
N HIS A 18 -10.33 18.17 -33.99
CA HIS A 18 -10.39 17.17 -32.94
C HIS A 18 -10.21 17.94 -31.62
N TYR A 19 -11.33 18.25 -30.97
CA TYR A 19 -11.29 18.59 -29.56
C TYR A 19 -11.00 17.30 -28.79
N ASP A 20 -9.72 17.05 -28.51
CA ASP A 20 -9.33 16.09 -27.49
C ASP A 20 -9.86 16.62 -26.15
N PHE A 21 -11.04 16.14 -25.74
CA PHE A 21 -11.55 16.36 -24.41
C PHE A 21 -10.74 15.48 -23.46
N THR A 22 -9.58 15.98 -23.03
CA THR A 22 -8.86 15.40 -21.89
C THR A 22 -9.76 15.53 -20.66
N ALA A 23 -10.42 14.44 -20.28
CA ALA A 23 -11.20 14.36 -19.07
C ALA A 23 -10.26 14.63 -17.87
N GLN A 24 -10.31 15.83 -17.32
CA GLN A 24 -9.62 16.14 -16.06
C GLN A 24 -10.30 15.35 -14.95
N THR A 25 -9.61 14.33 -14.45
CA THR A 25 -9.93 13.66 -13.19
C THR A 25 -9.73 14.67 -12.06
N GLN A 26 -10.82 15.23 -11.54
CA GLN A 26 -10.77 16.09 -10.37
C GLN A 26 -10.67 15.20 -9.12
N SER A 27 -9.46 15.08 -8.56
CA SER A 27 -9.24 14.35 -7.31
C SER A 27 -9.94 15.08 -6.17
N LYS A 28 -10.93 14.44 -5.54
CA LYS A 28 -11.58 14.97 -4.33
C LYS A 28 -10.80 14.49 -3.12
N SER A 29 -10.33 15.43 -2.30
CA SER A 29 -9.71 15.16 -1.00
C SER A 29 -10.78 15.17 0.10
N THR A 30 -10.78 14.15 0.94
CA THR A 30 -11.65 14.02 2.11
C THR A 30 -10.77 13.96 3.35
N CYS A 31 -11.06 14.80 4.35
CA CYS A 31 -10.37 14.79 5.64
C CYS A 31 -11.35 14.46 6.76
N SER A 32 -10.88 13.71 7.75
CA SER A 32 -11.62 13.42 8.98
C SER A 32 -10.68 13.31 10.18
N GLU A 33 -11.23 13.55 11.36
CA GLU A 33 -10.53 13.51 12.64
C GLU A 33 -10.82 12.20 13.40
N GLY A 34 -10.11 11.98 14.50
CA GLY A 34 -10.42 10.88 15.44
C GLY A 34 -9.76 9.55 15.10
N TRP A 35 -8.82 9.52 14.14
CA TRP A 35 -8.19 8.27 13.73
C TRP A 35 -7.20 7.76 14.77
N TYR A 36 -7.26 6.45 15.03
CA TYR A 36 -6.21 5.73 15.73
C TYR A 36 -5.16 5.29 14.71
N ILE A 37 -3.89 5.62 14.98
CA ILE A 37 -2.77 5.26 14.12
C ILE A 37 -1.84 4.36 14.92
N THR A 38 -1.42 3.26 14.29
CA THR A 38 -0.38 2.34 14.75
C THR A 38 0.71 2.23 13.70
N GLY A 39 1.80 1.55 14.05
CA GLY A 39 2.79 1.13 13.08
C GLY A 39 3.03 -0.37 13.15
N TYR A 40 3.46 -0.92 12.02
CA TYR A 40 3.92 -2.29 11.89
C TYR A 40 5.26 -2.29 11.15
N TYR A 41 6.04 -3.32 11.39
CA TYR A 41 7.41 -3.42 10.88
C TYR A 41 7.72 -4.85 10.43
N ILE A 42 8.82 -5.04 9.70
CA ILE A 42 9.31 -6.39 9.40
C ILE A 42 10.45 -6.72 10.38
N PRO A 43 10.26 -7.65 11.34
CA PRO A 43 11.35 -8.14 12.19
C PRO A 43 12.48 -8.76 11.38
N ARG A 44 13.69 -8.67 11.92
CA ARG A 44 14.86 -9.33 11.37
C ARG A 44 15.36 -10.39 12.33
N GLU A 45 15.63 -11.58 11.82
CA GLU A 45 16.09 -12.69 12.64
C GLU A 45 17.44 -12.39 13.31
N ASP A 46 18.34 -11.68 12.65
CA ASP A 46 19.67 -11.36 13.18
C ASP A 46 19.64 -10.32 14.31
N GLU A 47 18.50 -9.67 14.55
CA GLU A 47 18.27 -8.70 15.63
C GLU A 47 17.47 -9.30 16.79
N LEU A 48 16.98 -10.54 16.64
CA LEU A 48 16.12 -11.26 17.61
C LEU A 48 16.75 -12.62 17.99
N PRO A 49 17.93 -12.63 18.64
CA PRO A 49 18.59 -13.87 19.02
C PRO A 49 17.82 -14.59 20.13
N GLY A 50 17.70 -15.90 20.04
CA GLY A 50 17.01 -16.69 21.06
C GLY A 50 17.07 -18.18 20.81
N ASP A 51 16.34 -18.93 21.63
CA ASP A 51 16.16 -20.36 21.44
C ASP A 51 15.52 -20.64 20.08
N THR A 52 15.93 -21.74 19.45
CA THR A 52 15.42 -22.10 18.13
C THR A 52 14.20 -23.00 18.20
N GLU A 53 13.23 -22.78 17.32
CA GLU A 53 12.09 -23.66 17.07
C GLU A 53 12.11 -24.15 15.62
N GLU A 54 11.82 -25.43 15.41
CA GLU A 54 11.65 -26.01 14.06
C GLU A 54 10.21 -25.82 13.60
N ILE A 55 10.05 -25.24 12.40
CA ILE A 55 8.77 -25.06 11.72
C ILE A 55 8.84 -25.68 10.32
N ASN A 56 7.68 -26.07 9.78
CA ASN A 56 7.57 -26.48 8.38
C ASN A 56 7.24 -25.25 7.52
N VAL A 57 8.13 -24.90 6.59
CA VAL A 57 7.94 -23.82 5.62
C VAL A 57 7.43 -24.43 4.32
N GLU A 58 6.29 -23.94 3.81
CA GLU A 58 5.62 -24.51 2.64
C GLU A 58 6.59 -24.60 1.45
N ARG A 59 6.64 -25.78 0.81
CA ARG A 59 7.51 -26.09 -0.35
C ARG A 59 9.02 -25.98 -0.10
N VAL A 60 9.45 -25.74 1.14
CA VAL A 60 10.86 -25.72 1.54
C VAL A 60 11.20 -26.89 2.45
N GLY A 61 10.33 -27.18 3.43
CA GLY A 61 10.53 -28.24 4.43
C GLY A 61 10.79 -27.69 5.82
N ASN A 62 11.35 -28.53 6.69
CA ASN A 62 11.59 -28.17 8.08
C ASN A 62 12.86 -27.31 8.21
N LEU A 63 12.73 -26.18 8.89
CA LEU A 63 13.81 -25.24 9.17
C LEU A 63 13.69 -24.72 10.60
N SER A 64 14.83 -24.42 11.23
CA SER A 64 14.86 -23.84 12.57
C SER A 64 15.14 -22.34 12.54
N PHE A 65 14.40 -21.58 13.32
CA PHE A 65 14.55 -20.12 13.49
C PHE A 65 14.44 -19.74 14.96
N SER A 66 14.89 -18.54 15.34
CA SER A 66 14.66 -17.98 16.67
C SER A 66 13.16 -17.92 17.00
N GLN A 67 12.76 -18.37 18.21
CA GLN A 67 11.39 -18.28 18.70
C GLN A 67 10.88 -16.85 18.78
N GLU A 68 11.74 -15.90 19.19
CA GLU A 68 11.39 -14.48 19.24
C GLU A 68 11.07 -13.98 17.82
N PHE A 69 11.93 -14.30 16.85
CA PHE A 69 11.69 -13.96 15.44
C PHE A 69 10.40 -14.57 14.90
N LEU A 70 10.08 -15.83 15.24
CA LEU A 70 8.83 -16.46 14.82
C LEU A 70 7.60 -15.80 15.45
N ASN A 71 7.67 -15.40 16.71
CA ASN A 71 6.56 -14.73 17.39
C ASN A 71 6.29 -13.34 16.81
N GLU A 72 7.35 -12.55 16.58
CA GLU A 72 7.23 -11.26 15.90
C GLU A 72 6.70 -11.44 14.48
N THR A 73 7.28 -12.34 13.68
CA THR A 73 6.84 -12.61 12.30
C THR A 73 5.38 -13.04 12.22
N ARG A 74 4.90 -13.80 13.22
CA ARG A 74 3.49 -14.22 13.29
C ARG A 74 2.55 -13.05 13.56
N THR A 75 3.00 -12.06 14.33
CA THR A 75 2.24 -10.86 14.68
C THR A 75 2.23 -9.85 13.53
N GLU A 76 3.42 -9.55 13.00
CA GLU A 76 3.63 -8.55 11.94
C GLU A 76 3.29 -9.08 10.53
N GLY A 77 3.20 -10.40 10.37
CA GLY A 77 2.88 -11.10 9.12
C GLY A 77 4.09 -11.49 8.28
N TRP A 78 5.18 -10.71 8.32
CA TRP A 78 6.43 -10.98 7.60
C TRP A 78 7.67 -10.76 8.47
N GLY A 79 8.76 -11.46 8.16
CA GLY A 79 10.05 -11.33 8.82
C GLY A 79 11.20 -11.63 7.85
N ILE A 80 12.34 -10.94 7.97
CA ILE A 80 13.53 -11.23 7.17
C ILE A 80 14.40 -12.26 7.91
N THR A 81 14.62 -13.40 7.26
CA THR A 81 15.43 -14.49 7.81
C THR A 81 16.93 -14.19 7.72
N ARG A 82 17.74 -14.91 8.49
CA ARG A 82 19.22 -14.91 8.41
C ARG A 82 19.78 -15.35 7.05
N PHE A 83 18.94 -15.92 6.19
CA PHE A 83 19.29 -16.32 4.83
C PHE A 83 19.03 -15.22 3.79
N GLY A 84 18.42 -14.10 4.19
CA GLY A 84 18.13 -12.95 3.32
C GLY A 84 16.81 -13.01 2.56
N TRP A 85 16.01 -14.09 2.70
CA TRP A 85 14.65 -14.18 2.16
C TRP A 85 13.60 -13.89 3.23
N ALA A 86 12.37 -13.54 2.81
CA ALA A 86 11.28 -13.18 3.72
C ALA A 86 10.41 -14.40 4.09
N LEU A 87 10.24 -14.62 5.39
CA LEU A 87 9.33 -15.60 5.98
C LEU A 87 8.01 -14.91 6.30
N GLY A 88 6.89 -15.45 5.83
CA GLY A 88 5.56 -14.92 6.11
C GLY A 88 4.69 -15.94 6.83
N TYR A 89 3.78 -15.47 7.69
CA TYR A 89 2.77 -16.32 8.32
C TYR A 89 1.37 -15.87 7.91
N TYR A 90 0.72 -16.65 7.04
CA TYR A 90 -0.63 -16.37 6.57
C TYR A 90 -1.35 -17.64 6.15
N SER A 91 -2.68 -17.58 6.11
CA SER A 91 -3.55 -18.75 5.84
C SER A 91 -3.24 -19.96 6.74
N GLY A 92 -2.76 -19.72 7.96
CA GLY A 92 -2.43 -20.76 8.94
C GLY A 92 -1.12 -21.51 8.69
N GLY A 93 -0.23 -21.01 7.82
CA GLY A 93 1.04 -21.66 7.50
C GLY A 93 2.19 -20.67 7.29
N TRP A 94 3.41 -21.23 7.23
CA TRP A 94 4.64 -20.49 6.97
C TRP A 94 5.01 -20.53 5.50
N HIS A 95 5.32 -19.37 4.93
CA HIS A 95 5.58 -19.19 3.50
C HIS A 95 6.91 -18.50 3.28
N ARG A 96 7.59 -18.86 2.19
CA ARG A 96 8.83 -18.22 1.75
C ARG A 96 8.58 -17.27 0.58
N SER A 97 9.23 -16.11 0.62
CA SER A 97 9.35 -15.19 -0.51
C SER A 97 10.80 -14.81 -0.73
N ASP A 98 11.34 -15.17 -1.90
CA ASP A 98 12.70 -14.81 -2.30
C ASP A 98 12.85 -13.33 -2.72
N SER A 99 11.73 -12.69 -3.08
CA SER A 99 11.72 -11.28 -3.48
C SER A 99 11.69 -10.31 -2.29
N GLY A 100 11.27 -10.78 -1.10
CA GLY A 100 11.06 -9.94 0.09
C GLY A 100 9.62 -10.00 0.60
N ALA A 101 9.31 -9.24 1.65
CA ALA A 101 7.96 -9.13 2.19
C ALA A 101 7.01 -8.51 1.17
N LEU A 102 5.75 -8.97 1.14
CA LEU A 102 4.77 -8.60 0.13
C LEU A 102 3.55 -7.93 0.75
N ASP A 103 2.98 -6.96 0.06
CA ASP A 103 1.66 -6.38 0.38
C ASP A 103 0.53 -7.38 0.06
N ALA A 104 -0.70 -7.03 0.46
CA ALA A 104 -1.89 -7.82 0.18
C ALA A 104 -2.21 -8.05 -1.32
N ALA A 105 -1.53 -7.34 -2.24
CA ALA A 105 -1.65 -7.52 -3.68
C ALA A 105 -0.46 -8.31 -4.29
N GLY A 106 0.49 -8.76 -3.47
CA GLY A 106 1.66 -9.51 -3.89
C GLY A 106 2.81 -8.66 -4.44
N ASN A 107 2.77 -7.33 -4.28
CA ASN A 107 3.90 -6.46 -4.61
C ASN A 107 4.85 -6.36 -3.42
N LEU A 108 6.08 -5.92 -3.65
CA LEU A 108 7.01 -5.67 -2.54
C LEU A 108 6.46 -4.62 -1.59
N LEU A 109 6.50 -4.94 -0.30
CA LEU A 109 6.13 -3.99 0.74
C LEU A 109 7.17 -2.87 0.79
N SER A 110 6.71 -1.63 0.73
CA SER A 110 7.55 -0.44 0.68
C SER A 110 7.14 0.55 1.76
N GLU A 111 8.11 1.23 2.36
CA GLU A 111 7.87 2.27 3.36
C GLU A 111 6.79 3.27 2.90
N GLY A 112 5.84 3.57 3.78
CA GLY A 112 4.68 4.41 3.45
C GLY A 112 3.47 3.63 2.89
N ALA A 113 3.58 2.32 2.74
CA ALA A 113 2.42 1.44 2.68
C ALA A 113 1.63 1.55 4.00
N ILE A 114 0.30 1.52 3.88
CA ILE A 114 -0.59 1.50 5.04
C ILE A 114 -1.65 0.41 4.87
N ALA A 115 -1.96 -0.25 5.98
CA ALA A 115 -3.13 -1.10 6.10
C ALA A 115 -4.32 -0.25 6.56
N ILE A 116 -5.49 -0.48 5.96
CA ILE A 116 -6.70 0.32 6.18
C ILE A 116 -7.97 -0.53 6.24
N ASP A 117 -9.04 0.04 6.81
CA ASP A 117 -10.39 -0.45 6.59
C ASP A 117 -10.89 0.00 5.20
N ARG A 118 -11.07 -0.98 4.30
CA ARG A 118 -11.48 -0.74 2.90
C ARG A 118 -12.89 -0.16 2.75
N THR A 119 -13.72 -0.21 3.80
CA THR A 119 -15.04 0.42 3.79
C THR A 119 -14.98 1.93 3.98
N LEU A 120 -13.86 2.45 4.52
CA LEU A 120 -13.65 3.88 4.79
C LEU A 120 -12.65 4.53 3.83
N ILE A 121 -11.53 3.84 3.54
CA ILE A 121 -10.50 4.33 2.63
C ILE A 121 -10.38 3.36 1.44
N PRO A 122 -10.58 3.82 0.19
CA PRO A 122 -10.44 2.94 -0.96
C PRO A 122 -9.00 2.43 -1.13
N PRO A 123 -8.80 1.16 -1.55
CA PRO A 123 -7.50 0.66 -1.95
C PRO A 123 -6.84 1.55 -3.02
N GLY A 124 -5.55 1.80 -2.86
CA GLY A 124 -4.73 2.64 -3.73
C GLY A 124 -4.82 4.15 -3.48
N ALA A 125 -5.69 4.60 -2.56
CA ALA A 125 -5.79 6.01 -2.18
C ALA A 125 -4.46 6.55 -1.64
N GLN A 126 -4.16 7.81 -1.97
CA GLN A 126 -3.07 8.54 -1.33
C GLN A 126 -3.58 9.17 -0.04
N VAL A 127 -2.85 8.98 1.04
CA VAL A 127 -3.24 9.36 2.39
C VAL A 127 -2.18 10.26 3.02
N GLN A 128 -2.60 11.28 3.76
CA GLN A 128 -1.75 12.16 4.54
C GLN A 128 -2.25 12.18 5.99
N ILE A 129 -1.31 12.07 6.93
CA ILE A 129 -1.60 12.06 8.36
C ILE A 129 -0.75 13.15 9.02
N SER A 130 -1.20 14.40 8.89
CA SER A 130 -0.40 15.58 9.24
C SER A 130 -0.11 15.73 10.74
N THR A 131 -0.80 14.96 11.58
CA THR A 131 -0.65 14.98 13.04
C THR A 131 0.42 14.03 13.57
N LEU A 132 0.98 13.16 12.72
CA LEU A 132 2.08 12.29 13.13
C LEU A 132 3.37 13.09 13.40
N PRO A 133 4.26 12.60 14.28
CA PRO A 133 5.53 13.29 14.48
C PRO A 133 6.45 13.15 13.26
N SER A 134 7.35 14.12 13.08
CA SER A 134 8.31 14.13 11.96
C SER A 134 9.16 12.84 11.93
N PRO A 135 9.51 12.28 10.75
CA PRO A 135 9.20 12.78 9.40
C PRO A 135 7.85 12.30 8.84
N TRP A 136 7.04 11.58 9.61
CA TRP A 136 5.83 10.93 9.11
C TRP A 136 4.71 11.90 8.72
N SER A 137 4.61 13.07 9.38
CA SER A 137 3.59 14.08 9.07
C SER A 137 3.69 14.69 7.68
N SER A 138 4.87 14.65 7.04
CA SER A 138 5.08 15.19 5.71
C SER A 138 5.04 14.12 4.61
N LYS A 139 4.92 12.84 4.97
CA LYS A 139 4.84 11.74 4.01
C LYS A 139 3.45 11.66 3.37
N THR A 140 3.44 11.18 2.14
CA THR A 140 2.22 10.72 1.47
C THR A 140 2.25 9.20 1.45
N PHE A 141 1.28 8.61 2.11
CA PHE A 141 1.09 7.18 2.27
C PHE A 141 0.23 6.60 1.15
N ARG A 142 0.28 5.27 0.96
CA ARG A 142 -0.54 4.58 -0.02
C ARG A 142 -1.28 3.39 0.59
N ALA A 143 -2.60 3.39 0.49
CA ALA A 143 -3.48 2.32 0.96
C ALA A 143 -3.32 1.04 0.12
N THR A 144 -2.28 0.26 0.40
CA THR A 144 -1.88 -0.92 -0.39
C THR A 144 -2.07 -2.21 0.37
N ASP A 145 -2.27 -2.14 1.69
CA ASP A 145 -2.27 -3.32 2.55
C ASP A 145 -3.59 -3.49 3.33
N VAL A 146 -3.75 -4.63 3.98
CA VAL A 146 -4.84 -4.91 4.93
C VAL A 146 -4.34 -5.79 6.08
N GLY A 147 -4.88 -5.55 7.28
CA GLY A 147 -4.62 -6.40 8.45
C GLY A 147 -5.93 -6.85 9.10
N VAL A 148 -5.91 -8.04 9.71
CA VAL A 148 -7.11 -8.67 10.33
C VAL A 148 -7.69 -7.83 11.49
N GLY A 149 -6.90 -6.91 12.07
CA GLY A 149 -7.33 -5.98 13.13
C GLY A 149 -7.57 -4.53 12.69
N ILE A 150 -7.46 -4.22 11.39
CA ILE A 150 -7.57 -2.84 10.89
C ILE A 150 -9.01 -2.58 10.44
N THR A 151 -9.84 -2.20 11.41
CA THR A 151 -11.26 -1.92 11.22
C THR A 151 -11.63 -0.54 11.78
N GLY A 152 -12.61 0.12 11.17
CA GLY A 152 -13.03 1.47 11.54
C GLY A 152 -11.96 2.52 11.23
N GLN A 153 -11.96 3.62 12.00
CA GLN A 153 -10.98 4.70 11.85
C GLN A 153 -9.61 4.33 12.44
N HIS A 154 -9.03 3.24 11.93
CA HIS A 154 -7.73 2.70 12.29
C HIS A 154 -6.86 2.60 11.03
N ILE A 155 -5.63 3.09 11.10
CA ILE A 155 -4.61 2.90 10.06
C ILE A 155 -3.37 2.35 10.73
N ASP A 156 -2.76 1.36 10.09
CA ASP A 156 -1.46 0.82 10.50
C ASP A 156 -0.41 1.19 9.44
N VAL A 157 0.68 1.81 9.89
CA VAL A 157 1.70 2.39 9.01
C VAL A 157 2.93 1.50 8.96
N PHE A 158 3.34 1.11 7.76
CA PHE A 158 4.57 0.36 7.59
C PHE A 158 5.79 1.25 7.85
N THR A 159 6.49 1.00 8.94
CA THR A 159 7.62 1.83 9.38
C THR A 159 8.98 1.37 8.84
N GLY A 160 9.06 0.16 8.29
CA GLY A 160 10.28 -0.39 7.69
C GLY A 160 10.68 -1.74 8.27
N THR A 161 11.98 -2.00 8.34
CA THR A 161 12.54 -3.31 8.71
C THR A 161 13.51 -3.18 9.89
N GLY A 162 13.44 -4.14 10.83
CA GLY A 162 14.31 -4.23 12.00
C GLY A 162 13.94 -3.28 13.14
N ARG A 163 14.78 -3.26 14.16
CA ARG A 163 14.50 -2.62 15.46
C ARG A 163 14.33 -1.10 15.40
N VAL A 164 15.00 -0.43 14.46
CA VAL A 164 14.78 1.01 14.25
C VAL A 164 13.35 1.26 13.75
N ALA A 165 12.81 0.40 12.88
CA ALA A 165 11.44 0.52 12.43
C ALA A 165 10.44 0.17 13.54
N GLU A 166 10.77 -0.80 14.39
CA GLU A 166 10.01 -1.14 15.60
C GLU A 166 9.90 0.07 16.55
N GLU A 167 11.01 0.75 16.85
CA GLU A 167 10.98 1.97 17.68
C GLU A 167 10.06 3.05 17.09
N GLU A 168 10.04 3.15 15.75
CA GLU A 168 9.15 4.05 15.04
C GLU A 168 7.67 3.64 15.13
N THR A 169 7.33 2.34 15.20
CA THR A 169 5.93 1.90 15.39
C THR A 169 5.38 2.43 16.71
N PHE A 170 6.15 2.31 17.78
CA PHE A 170 5.78 2.83 19.10
C PHE A 170 5.67 4.35 19.08
N ARG A 171 6.60 5.03 18.41
CA ARG A 171 6.66 6.50 18.38
C ARG A 171 5.47 7.13 17.65
N ILE A 172 4.98 6.51 16.57
CA ILE A 172 3.84 7.04 15.80
C ILE A 172 2.49 6.62 16.36
N THR A 173 2.45 5.58 17.20
CA THR A 173 1.21 5.05 17.76
C THR A 173 0.50 6.11 18.60
N SER A 174 -0.67 6.55 18.15
CA SER A 174 -1.37 7.70 18.74
C SER A 174 -2.84 7.74 18.35
N ASN A 175 -3.64 8.42 19.18
CA ASN A 175 -5.07 8.64 18.97
C ASN A 175 -5.36 10.05 18.44
N ASN A 176 -6.58 10.26 17.96
CA ASN A 176 -7.10 11.57 17.52
C ASN A 176 -6.29 12.21 16.39
N ASN A 177 -5.84 11.38 15.44
CA ASN A 177 -5.12 11.86 14.28
C ASN A 177 -6.05 12.40 13.19
N ARG A 178 -5.53 13.36 12.44
CA ARG A 178 -6.18 13.91 11.25
C ARG A 178 -5.73 13.17 10.01
N VAL A 179 -6.66 12.54 9.31
CA VAL A 179 -6.38 11.80 8.08
C VAL A 179 -7.08 12.47 6.92
N CYS A 180 -6.30 12.79 5.88
CA CYS A 180 -6.79 13.26 4.60
C CYS A 180 -6.45 12.26 3.52
N PHE A 181 -7.41 11.87 2.67
CA PHE A 181 -7.14 10.98 1.55
C PHE A 181 -7.83 11.46 0.27
N THR A 182 -7.17 11.18 -0.86
CA THR A 182 -7.71 11.50 -2.18
C THR A 182 -8.26 10.25 -2.84
N THR A 183 -9.45 10.39 -3.42
CA THR A 183 -10.03 9.36 -4.28
C THR A 183 -9.93 9.83 -5.72
N ASN A 184 -9.35 8.99 -6.58
CA ASN A 184 -9.48 9.20 -8.01
C ASN A 184 -10.90 8.79 -8.37
N ALA A 185 -11.79 9.77 -8.53
CA ALA A 185 -13.11 9.51 -9.08
C ALA A 185 -12.94 9.06 -10.53
N THR A 186 -12.95 7.76 -10.77
CA THR A 186 -13.31 7.24 -12.09
C THR A 186 -14.73 7.70 -12.35
N LYS A 187 -14.89 8.74 -13.20
CA LYS A 187 -16.21 8.98 -13.81
C LYS A 187 -16.54 7.71 -14.56
N GLU A 188 -17.45 6.90 -14.00
CA GLU A 188 -18.11 5.86 -14.77
C GLU A 188 -18.74 6.55 -15.98
N ALA A 189 -18.24 6.21 -17.17
CA ALA A 189 -18.93 6.56 -18.39
C ALA A 189 -20.24 5.78 -18.36
N VAL A 190 -21.32 6.48 -18.00
CA VAL A 190 -22.69 6.00 -18.14
C VAL A 190 -22.85 5.57 -19.60
N ARG A 191 -23.02 4.26 -19.82
CA ARG A 191 -23.45 3.69 -21.10
C ARG A 191 -24.97 3.61 -21.13
#